data_AF-A0A0D3IY20-F1
#
_entry.id   AF-A0A0D3IY20-F1
#
_cell.length_a   1.000
_cell.length_b   1.000
_cell.length_c   1.000
_cell.angle_alpha   90.00
_cell.angle_beta   90.00
_cell.angle_gamma   90.00
#
_symmetry.space_group_name_H-M   'P 1'
#
loop_
_entity.id
_entity.type
_entity.pdbx_description
1 polymer ?
#
loop_
_entity_poly.entity_id
_entity_poly.type
_entity_poly.pdbx_seq_one_letter_code
_entity_poly.pdbx_strand_id
1 'polypeptide(L)'
;MSPLVTRSAALLLLITCKPCPSLRVGTPISRPFVGVRSSPQLSDAGCVNLEEAGGGRVLPCFVAGTVDVEGTTYAALYPANAPATLATQSEGTLEPLDPAFETTLLPAAKAACRAVGAELHDTPVVLTASGEAVERDYELIEDAAPSFDGSDDEDMVVLADFVHEGKTIFVLRMLDPVYVVGRCGPDGSYTVPSDEEMESVGDVVEDLVGEIEDALDAEEDMAEDAPDTLAP
;
A
#
# COMPACT_ATOMS: atom_id res chain seq x y z
N MET A 1 -4.88 5.51 -32.97
CA MET A 1 -3.88 6.17 -32.13
C MET A 1 -4.41 6.06 -30.70
N SER A 2 -3.93 5.06 -29.96
CA SER A 2 -4.37 4.81 -28.59
C SER A 2 -3.61 5.75 -27.66
N PRO A 3 -4.27 6.39 -26.69
CA PRO A 3 -3.55 7.13 -25.65
C PRO A 3 -2.80 6.11 -24.80
N LEU A 4 -1.48 6.30 -24.65
CA LEU A 4 -0.74 5.69 -23.56
C LEU A 4 -1.31 6.32 -22.28
N VAL A 5 -2.05 5.53 -21.52
CA VAL A 5 -2.45 5.89 -20.15
C VAL A 5 -1.19 5.74 -19.32
N THR A 6 -0.41 6.82 -19.25
CA THR A 6 0.69 6.94 -18.30
C THR A 6 0.07 6.81 -16.92
N ARG A 7 0.64 5.97 -16.05
CA ARG A 7 0.29 5.99 -14.62
C ARG A 7 0.48 7.45 -14.16
N SER A 8 -0.61 8.15 -13.88
CA SER A 8 -0.54 9.52 -13.33
C SER A 8 0.34 9.47 -12.09
N ALA A 9 1.06 10.56 -11.83
CA ALA A 9 1.93 10.70 -10.67
C ALA A 9 1.07 10.83 -9.41
N ALA A 10 0.36 9.77 -9.05
CA ALA A 10 -0.22 9.62 -7.73
C ALA A 10 0.96 9.43 -6.78
N LEU A 11 1.08 10.35 -5.84
CA LEU A 11 2.12 10.37 -4.82
C LEU A 11 1.97 9.10 -3.99
N LEU A 12 2.93 8.19 -4.15
CA LEU A 12 3.16 7.09 -3.23
C LEU A 12 3.91 7.69 -2.04
N LEU A 13 3.23 7.93 -0.94
CA LEU A 13 3.85 8.45 0.27
C LEU A 13 4.57 7.29 0.98
N LEU A 14 5.91 7.35 0.98
CA LEU A 14 6.82 6.51 1.78
C LEU A 14 7.60 7.50 2.65
N ILE A 15 7.37 7.54 3.97
CA ILE A 15 7.95 8.59 4.83
C ILE A 15 8.70 7.98 6.03
N THR A 16 9.93 8.46 6.22
CA THR A 16 10.79 8.15 7.37
C THR A 16 10.76 9.28 8.41
N CYS A 17 10.55 8.92 9.69
CA CYS A 17 9.99 9.71 10.80
C CYS A 17 10.90 10.78 11.51
N LYS A 18 10.28 11.80 12.15
CA LYS A 18 10.67 12.47 13.44
C LYS A 18 9.60 13.48 13.96
N PRO A 19 9.47 13.73 15.29
CA PRO A 19 8.18 14.01 15.93
C PRO A 19 7.89 15.50 16.22
N CYS A 20 6.61 15.89 16.22
CA CYS A 20 6.08 16.99 17.05
C CYS A 20 4.59 16.83 17.36
N PRO A 21 4.11 17.28 18.54
CA PRO A 21 2.82 16.84 19.06
C PRO A 21 1.68 17.82 18.78
N SER A 22 0.49 17.23 18.63
CA SER A 22 -0.85 17.69 19.04
C SER A 22 -1.79 18.26 17.98
N LEU A 23 -2.75 17.43 17.53
CA LEU A 23 -4.17 17.80 17.38
C LEU A 23 -5.08 16.55 17.32
N ARG A 24 -6.40 16.71 17.16
CA ARG A 24 -7.45 15.84 17.72
C ARG A 24 -8.14 14.94 16.69
N VAL A 25 -8.06 13.63 16.90
CA VAL A 25 -8.84 12.58 16.21
C VAL A 25 -10.34 12.68 16.53
N GLY A 26 -11.17 12.68 15.48
CA GLY A 26 -12.62 12.78 15.54
C GLY A 26 -13.32 11.58 16.21
N THR A 27 -14.45 11.87 16.86
CA THR A 27 -15.18 10.99 17.77
C THR A 27 -15.90 9.82 17.07
N PRO A 28 -15.89 8.59 17.64
CA PRO A 28 -16.58 7.43 17.07
C PRO A 28 -18.09 7.46 17.32
N ILE A 29 -18.84 7.02 16.29
CA ILE A 29 -20.27 6.74 16.39
C ILE A 29 -20.46 5.51 17.30
N SER A 30 -21.44 5.61 18.20
CA SER A 30 -21.58 4.82 19.44
C SER A 30 -22.16 3.39 19.30
N ARG A 31 -21.50 2.45 20.01
CA ARG A 31 -21.99 1.24 20.78
C ARG A 31 -22.27 -0.10 20.05
N PRO A 32 -22.24 -1.26 20.78
CA PRO A 32 -21.36 -1.67 21.88
C PRO A 32 -20.70 -3.08 21.69
N PHE A 33 -19.42 -3.17 22.06
CA PHE A 33 -18.71 -4.24 22.80
C PHE A 33 -19.11 -5.73 22.65
N VAL A 34 -18.19 -6.59 22.15
CA VAL A 34 -17.65 -7.82 22.81
C VAL A 34 -16.37 -8.29 22.08
N GLY A 35 -15.24 -8.40 22.81
CA GLY A 35 -14.32 -9.56 22.72
C GLY A 35 -13.09 -9.52 21.78
N VAL A 36 -11.95 -9.10 22.34
CA VAL A 36 -10.54 -9.51 22.12
C VAL A 36 -10.22 -10.61 21.07
N ARG A 37 -9.43 -10.29 20.04
CA ARG A 37 -8.04 -10.78 19.73
C ARG A 37 -7.67 -10.59 18.24
N SER A 38 -6.43 -10.13 18.03
CA SER A 38 -5.57 -10.29 16.84
C SER A 38 -5.75 -9.32 15.66
N SER A 39 -4.64 -8.62 15.36
CA SER A 39 -4.37 -7.74 14.20
C SER A 39 -5.20 -6.45 14.19
N PRO A 40 -4.69 -5.32 13.65
CA PRO A 40 -5.49 -4.13 13.43
C PRO A 40 -6.57 -4.47 12.40
N GLN A 41 -7.70 -4.99 12.87
CA GLN A 41 -8.88 -5.17 12.07
C GLN A 41 -9.40 -3.77 11.78
N LEU A 42 -8.97 -3.24 10.63
CA LEU A 42 -9.80 -2.40 9.77
C LEU A 42 -11.23 -2.89 9.96
N SER A 43 -12.04 -2.07 10.64
CA SER A 43 -13.41 -2.43 10.99
C SER A 43 -14.17 -2.90 9.74
N ASP A 44 -15.27 -3.63 9.91
CA ASP A 44 -16.24 -4.07 8.88
C ASP A 44 -16.88 -2.90 8.06
N ALA A 45 -16.23 -1.74 8.01
CA ALA A 45 -16.39 -0.70 7.02
C ALA A 45 -16.02 -1.27 5.65
N GLY A 46 -17.03 -1.50 4.83
CA GLY A 46 -16.89 -2.15 3.52
C GLY A 46 -15.78 -1.56 2.66
N CYS A 47 -15.02 -2.47 2.03
CA CYS A 47 -14.01 -2.13 1.04
C CYS A 47 -14.60 -1.19 -0.02
N VAL A 48 -13.88 -0.11 -0.31
CA VAL A 48 -14.21 0.88 -1.33
C VAL A 48 -13.35 0.66 -2.57
N ASN A 49 -13.82 1.11 -3.72
CA ASN A 49 -13.05 1.02 -4.96
C ASN A 49 -12.47 2.39 -5.30
N LEU A 50 -11.15 2.44 -5.50
CA LEU A 50 -10.47 3.54 -6.16
C LEU A 50 -10.39 3.24 -7.66
N GLU A 51 -11.03 4.09 -8.47
CA GLU A 51 -11.09 3.93 -9.91
C GLU A 51 -10.05 4.82 -10.62
N GLU A 52 -9.43 4.28 -11.66
CA GLU A 52 -8.55 5.05 -12.54
C GLU A 52 -9.30 6.19 -13.25
N ALA A 53 -8.64 7.34 -13.41
CA ALA A 53 -9.19 8.46 -14.17
C ALA A 53 -9.45 8.05 -15.63
N GLY A 54 -10.74 8.07 -16.04
CA GLY A 54 -11.17 7.61 -17.36
C GLY A 54 -11.66 6.15 -17.41
N GLY A 55 -11.61 5.45 -16.27
CA GLY A 55 -12.10 4.08 -16.08
C GLY A 55 -11.12 3.00 -16.52
N GLY A 56 -11.43 1.75 -16.17
CA GLY A 56 -10.67 0.57 -16.60
C GLY A 56 -10.15 -0.24 -15.42
N ARG A 57 -9.15 0.28 -14.71
CA ARG A 57 -8.55 -0.38 -13.55
C ARG A 57 -9.22 0.07 -12.26
N VAL A 58 -9.30 -0.85 -11.30
CA VAL A 58 -9.92 -0.64 -9.99
C VAL A 58 -8.99 -1.18 -8.92
N LEU A 59 -8.71 -0.37 -7.89
CA LEU A 59 -7.98 -0.77 -6.70
C LEU A 59 -8.97 -0.86 -5.53
N PRO A 60 -9.25 -2.07 -5.02
CA PRO A 60 -10.00 -2.22 -3.78
C PRO A 60 -9.16 -1.68 -2.60
N CYS A 61 -9.78 -0.87 -1.76
CA CYS A 61 -9.14 -0.16 -0.66
C CYS A 61 -9.99 -0.17 0.61
N PHE A 62 -9.38 0.21 1.72
CA PHE A 62 -10.04 0.67 2.93
C PHE A 62 -9.77 2.16 3.12
N VAL A 63 -10.73 2.88 3.71
CA VAL A 63 -10.56 4.30 4.03
C VAL A 63 -9.82 4.41 5.36
N ALA A 64 -8.61 4.97 5.34
CA ALA A 64 -7.84 5.22 6.56
C ALA A 64 -8.22 6.57 7.20
N GLY A 65 -8.40 7.60 6.36
CA GLY A 65 -8.85 8.91 6.81
C GLY A 65 -9.33 9.77 5.63
N THR A 66 -9.98 10.89 5.95
CA THR A 66 -10.49 11.84 4.96
C THR A 66 -10.16 13.27 5.35
N VAL A 67 -9.96 14.12 4.35
CA VAL A 67 -9.75 15.56 4.52
C VAL A 67 -10.51 16.36 3.47
N ASP A 68 -11.07 17.50 3.87
CA ASP A 68 -11.78 18.42 2.99
C ASP A 68 -10.88 19.59 2.59
N VAL A 69 -10.62 19.73 1.29
CA VAL A 69 -9.83 20.81 0.72
C VAL A 69 -10.67 21.56 -0.30
N GLU A 70 -10.91 22.84 -0.06
CA GLU A 70 -11.71 23.73 -0.93
C GLU A 70 -13.11 23.19 -1.30
N GLY A 71 -13.72 22.41 -0.39
CA GLY A 71 -15.03 21.81 -0.60
C GLY A 71 -15.03 20.51 -1.43
N THR A 72 -13.84 19.96 -1.71
CA THR A 72 -13.65 18.63 -2.27
C THR A 72 -13.08 17.72 -1.19
N THR A 73 -13.71 16.56 -0.98
CA THR A 73 -13.25 15.57 -0.01
C THR A 73 -12.23 14.64 -0.67
N TYR A 74 -11.09 14.48 -0.04
CA TYR A 74 -10.03 13.52 -0.38
C TYR A 74 -9.90 12.50 0.73
N ALA A 75 -9.38 11.31 0.39
CA ALA A 75 -9.15 10.24 1.34
C ALA A 75 -7.74 9.67 1.18
N ALA A 76 -7.12 9.36 2.32
CA ALA A 76 -6.01 8.43 2.40
C ALA A 76 -6.61 7.01 2.42
N LEU A 77 -6.24 6.22 1.41
CA LEU A 77 -6.76 4.88 1.20
C LEU A 77 -5.65 3.85 1.34
N TYR A 78 -5.96 2.73 1.97
CA TYR A 78 -5.06 1.59 2.12
C TYR A 78 -5.47 0.46 1.16
N PRO A 79 -4.59 -0.03 0.27
CA PRO A 79 -4.88 -1.16 -0.61
C PRO A 79 -5.38 -2.40 0.15
N ALA A 80 -6.45 -3.04 -0.33
CA ALA A 80 -6.96 -4.26 0.31
C ALA A 80 -6.08 -5.50 0.05
N ASN A 81 -5.31 -5.46 -1.04
CA ASN A 81 -4.30 -6.46 -1.39
C ASN A 81 -2.91 -5.90 -1.09
N ALA A 82 -1.93 -6.78 -0.84
CA ALA A 82 -0.57 -6.35 -0.49
C ALA A 82 0.05 -5.51 -1.62
N PRO A 83 0.57 -4.32 -1.35
CA PRO A 83 1.26 -3.51 -2.35
C PRO A 83 2.47 -4.24 -2.92
N ALA A 84 2.70 -4.09 -4.23
CA ALA A 84 3.80 -4.75 -4.93
C ALA A 84 4.48 -3.81 -5.94
N THR A 85 5.72 -4.16 -6.32
CA THR A 85 6.49 -3.47 -7.35
C THR A 85 7.35 -4.45 -8.15
N LEU A 86 7.77 -4.05 -9.36
CA LEU A 86 8.77 -4.78 -10.14
C LEU A 86 10.12 -4.07 -10.04
N ALA A 87 11.17 -4.85 -9.82
CA ALA A 87 12.54 -4.34 -9.74
C ALA A 87 13.51 -5.18 -10.55
N THR A 88 14.63 -4.59 -10.93
CA THR A 88 15.81 -5.28 -11.46
C THR A 88 16.99 -5.00 -10.55
N GLN A 89 17.94 -5.93 -10.50
CA GLN A 89 19.21 -5.64 -9.84
C GLN A 89 20.13 -4.84 -10.77
N SER A 90 20.77 -3.81 -10.24
CA SER A 90 21.76 -2.96 -10.88
C SER A 90 22.85 -2.62 -9.87
N GLU A 91 24.12 -2.91 -10.22
CA GLU A 91 25.28 -2.65 -9.35
C GLU A 91 25.20 -3.21 -7.90
N GLY A 92 24.42 -4.28 -7.70
CA GLY A 92 24.21 -4.90 -6.38
C GLY A 92 22.87 -4.53 -5.73
N THR A 93 22.32 -3.37 -6.10
CA THR A 93 21.10 -2.79 -5.53
C THR A 93 19.84 -3.13 -6.36
N LEU A 94 18.70 -3.25 -5.69
CA LEU A 94 17.39 -3.34 -6.35
C LEU A 94 16.93 -1.96 -6.81
N GLU A 95 16.65 -1.83 -8.10
CA GLU A 95 16.11 -0.62 -8.71
C GLU A 95 14.69 -0.89 -9.25
N PRO A 96 13.68 -0.10 -8.85
CA PRO A 96 12.34 -0.16 -9.43
C PRO A 96 12.37 0.01 -10.95
N LEU A 97 11.51 -0.72 -11.66
CA LEU A 97 11.41 -0.59 -13.10
C LEU A 97 10.72 0.73 -13.50
N ASP A 98 11.13 1.25 -14.66
CA ASP A 98 10.40 2.33 -15.31
C ASP A 98 8.95 1.89 -15.61
N PRO A 99 7.92 2.73 -15.37
CA PRO A 99 6.52 2.36 -15.55
C PRO A 99 6.15 1.87 -16.96
N ALA A 100 6.77 2.46 -18.00
CA ALA A 100 6.51 2.04 -19.37
C ALA A 100 7.09 0.64 -19.63
N PHE A 101 8.26 0.35 -19.05
CA PHE A 101 8.87 -0.97 -19.15
C PHE A 101 8.13 -2.02 -18.29
N GLU A 102 7.74 -1.67 -17.08
CA GLU A 102 6.93 -2.50 -16.18
C GLU A 102 5.67 -3.03 -16.89
N THR A 103 4.98 -2.16 -17.62
CA THR A 103 3.77 -2.50 -18.39
C THR A 103 4.02 -3.62 -19.40
N THR A 104 5.21 -3.66 -20.02
CA THR A 104 5.55 -4.71 -20.98
C THR A 104 5.83 -6.07 -20.33
N LEU A 105 6.28 -6.06 -19.07
CA LEU A 105 6.68 -7.25 -18.32
C LEU A 105 5.57 -7.82 -17.44
N LEU A 106 4.53 -7.05 -17.18
CA LEU A 106 3.36 -7.43 -16.40
C LEU A 106 2.79 -8.82 -16.72
N PRO A 107 2.66 -9.27 -18.00
CA PRO A 107 2.22 -10.63 -18.31
C PRO A 107 3.16 -11.72 -17.80
N ALA A 108 4.48 -11.50 -17.86
CA ALA A 108 5.49 -12.43 -17.37
C ALA A 108 5.53 -12.45 -15.84
N ALA A 109 5.49 -11.27 -15.21
CA ALA A 109 5.40 -11.14 -13.75
C ALA A 109 4.17 -11.87 -13.19
N LYS A 110 2.99 -11.66 -13.79
CA LYS A 110 1.76 -12.39 -13.44
C LYS A 110 1.92 -13.91 -13.57
N ALA A 111 2.67 -14.39 -14.55
CA ALA A 111 2.93 -15.82 -14.71
C ALA A 111 3.88 -16.37 -13.63
N ALA A 112 4.93 -15.61 -13.28
CA ALA A 112 5.86 -15.96 -12.21
C ALA A 112 5.15 -16.05 -10.85
N CYS A 113 4.33 -15.05 -10.50
CA CYS A 113 3.53 -15.07 -9.28
C CYS A 113 2.60 -16.29 -9.20
N ARG A 114 1.89 -16.61 -10.29
CA ARG A 114 0.99 -17.78 -10.30
C ARG A 114 1.74 -19.10 -10.07
N ALA A 115 2.99 -19.20 -10.48
CA ALA A 115 3.78 -20.42 -10.28
C ALA A 115 4.09 -20.70 -8.80
N VAL A 116 4.09 -19.66 -7.97
CA VAL A 116 4.33 -19.76 -6.52
C VAL A 116 3.04 -19.68 -5.68
N GLY A 117 1.88 -19.54 -6.31
CA GLY A 117 0.60 -19.40 -5.59
C GLY A 117 0.26 -17.96 -5.19
N ALA A 118 0.87 -16.96 -5.82
CA ALA A 118 0.47 -15.56 -5.74
C ALA A 118 -0.29 -15.12 -7.01
N GLU A 119 -1.06 -14.06 -6.91
CA GLU A 119 -1.74 -13.40 -8.02
C GLU A 119 -1.40 -11.91 -8.01
N LEU A 120 -0.79 -11.44 -9.10
CA LEU A 120 -0.40 -10.04 -9.26
C LEU A 120 -1.49 -9.29 -10.05
N HIS A 121 -1.93 -8.17 -9.51
CA HIS A 121 -3.00 -7.34 -10.04
C HIS A 121 -2.42 -6.04 -10.60
N ASP A 122 -2.90 -5.68 -11.80
CA ASP A 122 -2.59 -4.39 -12.41
C ASP A 122 -3.66 -3.39 -11.99
N THR A 123 -3.44 -2.81 -10.81
CA THR A 123 -4.34 -1.84 -10.19
C THR A 123 -3.92 -0.39 -10.52
N PRO A 124 -4.82 0.60 -10.36
CA PRO A 124 -4.45 2.00 -10.40
C PRO A 124 -3.34 2.32 -9.40
N VAL A 125 -2.47 3.27 -9.75
CA VAL A 125 -1.38 3.82 -8.89
C VAL A 125 -0.26 2.82 -8.58
N VAL A 126 -0.57 1.70 -7.93
CA VAL A 126 0.39 0.71 -7.43
C VAL A 126 -0.02 -0.68 -7.92
N LEU A 127 0.93 -1.60 -8.10
CA LEU A 127 0.59 -3.01 -8.29
C LEU A 127 0.16 -3.60 -6.94
N THR A 128 -0.69 -4.62 -6.96
CA THR A 128 -1.03 -5.34 -5.72
C THR A 128 -0.94 -6.84 -5.93
N ALA A 129 -0.65 -7.58 -4.87
CA ALA A 129 -0.55 -9.03 -4.89
C ALA A 129 -1.49 -9.64 -3.84
N SER A 130 -2.06 -10.80 -4.17
CA SER A 130 -2.88 -11.60 -3.26
C SER A 130 -2.53 -13.09 -3.38
N GLY A 131 -3.04 -13.92 -2.47
CA GLY A 131 -2.89 -15.37 -2.51
C GLY A 131 -1.92 -15.91 -1.47
N GLU A 132 -1.82 -17.24 -1.40
CA GLU A 132 -1.14 -17.96 -0.31
C GLU A 132 0.32 -17.51 -0.14
N ALA A 133 1.06 -17.34 -1.24
CA ALA A 133 2.47 -16.91 -1.17
C ALA A 133 2.65 -15.48 -0.63
N VAL A 134 1.63 -14.63 -0.74
CA VAL A 134 1.65 -13.27 -0.18
C VAL A 134 1.46 -13.31 1.33
N GLU A 135 0.70 -14.27 1.85
CA GLU A 135 0.38 -14.41 3.27
C GLU A 135 1.44 -15.18 4.07
N ARG A 136 2.46 -15.76 3.41
CA ARG A 136 3.52 -16.50 4.10
C ARG A 136 4.35 -15.59 4.99
N ASP A 137 4.60 -16.03 6.22
CA ASP A 137 5.46 -15.32 7.18
C ASP A 137 6.87 -15.14 6.63
N TYR A 138 7.36 -13.91 6.75
CA TYR A 138 8.67 -13.43 6.29
C TYR A 138 9.85 -14.20 6.93
N GLU A 139 9.69 -14.67 8.17
CA GLU A 139 10.70 -15.48 8.87
C GLU A 139 11.05 -16.81 8.17
N LEU A 140 10.18 -17.29 7.26
CA LEU A 140 10.41 -18.52 6.51
C LEU A 140 11.01 -18.29 5.11
N ILE A 141 11.16 -17.03 4.69
CA ILE A 141 11.56 -16.63 3.32
C ILE A 141 13.04 -16.17 3.28
N GLU A 142 13.61 -15.75 4.41
CA GLU A 142 15.00 -15.29 4.55
C GLU A 142 16.05 -16.29 4.01
N ASP A 143 15.81 -17.60 4.14
CA ASP A 143 16.74 -18.65 3.72
C ASP A 143 16.83 -18.83 2.18
N ALA A 144 15.95 -18.20 1.41
CA ALA A 144 15.87 -18.35 -0.05
C ALA A 144 15.94 -17.03 -0.82
N ALA A 145 15.85 -15.88 -0.14
CA ALA A 145 15.90 -14.58 -0.79
C ALA A 145 17.36 -14.19 -1.11
N PRO A 146 17.65 -13.66 -2.30
CA PRO A 146 18.93 -13.00 -2.55
C PRO A 146 19.11 -11.84 -1.56
N SER A 147 20.24 -11.83 -0.82
CA SER A 147 20.63 -10.65 -0.04
C SER A 147 21.11 -9.57 -0.99
N PHE A 148 20.54 -8.37 -0.89
CA PHE A 148 20.91 -7.24 -1.73
C PHE A 148 21.73 -6.26 -0.89
N ASP A 149 22.85 -5.77 -1.41
CA ASP A 149 23.63 -4.80 -0.66
C ASP A 149 23.02 -3.39 -0.81
N GLY A 150 22.51 -2.85 0.30
CA GLY A 150 22.16 -1.43 0.41
C GLY A 150 20.69 -1.06 0.19
N SER A 151 19.77 -2.01 0.12
CA SER A 151 18.37 -1.79 0.50
C SER A 151 18.20 -2.05 2.00
N ASP A 152 17.34 -1.30 2.69
CA ASP A 152 16.73 -1.84 3.92
C ASP A 152 15.89 -3.04 3.45
N ASP A 153 16.53 -4.22 3.45
CA ASP A 153 15.92 -5.50 3.07
C ASP A 153 14.73 -5.86 4.00
N GLU A 154 14.51 -5.05 5.05
CA GLU A 154 13.43 -5.16 6.02
C GLU A 154 12.06 -4.68 5.46
N ASP A 155 12.04 -3.90 4.37
CA ASP A 155 10.80 -3.25 3.89
C ASP A 155 10.15 -3.97 2.70
N MET A 156 10.82 -4.99 2.12
CA MET A 156 10.34 -5.69 0.93
C MET A 156 10.65 -7.20 0.94
N VAL A 157 9.74 -7.98 0.35
CA VAL A 157 9.90 -9.45 0.21
C VAL A 157 9.78 -9.85 -1.25
N VAL A 158 10.73 -10.66 -1.73
CA VAL A 158 10.65 -11.28 -3.06
C VAL A 158 9.53 -12.32 -3.09
N LEU A 159 8.49 -12.07 -3.89
CA LEU A 159 7.41 -13.02 -4.13
C LEU A 159 7.79 -14.03 -5.22
N ALA A 160 8.37 -13.54 -6.31
CA ALA A 160 8.76 -14.35 -7.46
C ALA A 160 9.83 -13.61 -8.28
N ASP A 161 10.55 -14.36 -9.10
CA ASP A 161 11.49 -13.81 -10.07
C ASP A 161 11.32 -14.46 -11.45
N PHE A 162 11.79 -13.77 -12.49
CA PHE A 162 11.89 -14.32 -13.84
C PHE A 162 12.98 -13.62 -14.64
N VAL A 163 13.46 -14.25 -15.70
CA VAL A 163 14.50 -13.68 -16.58
C VAL A 163 13.86 -13.01 -17.79
N HIS A 164 14.25 -11.77 -18.06
CA HIS A 164 13.90 -11.01 -19.26
C HIS A 164 15.15 -10.36 -19.85
N GLU A 165 15.43 -10.61 -21.14
CA GLU A 165 16.59 -10.05 -21.86
C GLU A 165 17.94 -10.22 -21.12
N GLY A 166 18.11 -11.34 -20.42
CA GLY A 166 19.32 -11.66 -19.68
C GLY A 166 19.44 -10.96 -18.32
N LYS A 167 18.42 -10.21 -17.89
CA LYS A 167 18.29 -9.63 -16.55
C LYS A 167 17.27 -10.39 -15.73
N THR A 168 17.53 -10.55 -14.43
CA THR A 168 16.54 -11.07 -13.49
C THR A 168 15.63 -9.92 -13.05
N ILE A 169 14.33 -10.13 -13.18
CA ILE A 169 13.29 -9.23 -12.74
C ILE A 169 12.63 -9.85 -11.52
N PHE A 170 12.49 -9.07 -10.46
CA PHE A 170 11.89 -9.47 -9.20
C PHE A 170 10.49 -8.86 -9.08
N VAL A 171 9.55 -9.65 -8.57
CA VAL A 171 8.27 -9.17 -8.07
C VAL A 171 8.39 -9.06 -6.56
N LEU A 172 8.32 -7.83 -6.05
CA LEU A 172 8.50 -7.52 -4.64
C LEU A 172 7.16 -7.16 -4.02
N ARG A 173 6.86 -7.72 -2.85
CA ARG A 173 5.81 -7.23 -1.93
C ARG A 173 6.44 -6.16 -1.04
N MET A 174 5.73 -5.06 -0.83
CA MET A 174 6.09 -4.08 0.20
C MET A 174 5.55 -4.54 1.55
N LEU A 175 6.37 -4.45 2.59
CA LEU A 175 6.00 -4.78 3.96
C LEU A 175 5.38 -3.57 4.65
N ASP A 176 5.88 -2.38 4.36
CA ASP A 176 5.34 -1.14 4.90
C ASP A 176 3.94 -0.82 4.35
N PRO A 177 3.11 -0.16 5.17
CA PRO A 177 1.87 0.42 4.71
C PRO A 177 2.08 1.35 3.52
N VAL A 178 1.22 1.20 2.51
CA VAL A 178 1.16 2.12 1.37
C VAL A 178 -0.17 2.82 1.39
N TYR A 179 -0.13 4.16 1.40
CA TYR A 179 -1.31 4.99 1.24
C TYR A 179 -1.42 5.51 -0.19
N VAL A 180 -2.63 5.47 -0.74
CA VAL A 180 -2.97 6.06 -2.02
C VAL A 180 -4.07 7.10 -1.83
N VAL A 181 -4.01 8.16 -2.63
CA VAL A 181 -4.99 9.26 -2.52
C VAL A 181 -6.19 9.00 -3.42
N GLY A 182 -7.38 9.10 -2.85
CA GLY A 182 -8.64 9.04 -3.58
C GLY A 182 -9.44 10.33 -3.45
N ARG A 183 -9.91 10.88 -4.56
CA ARG A 183 -10.90 11.97 -4.56
C ARG A 183 -12.30 11.37 -4.42
N CYS A 184 -13.05 11.81 -3.42
CA CYS A 184 -14.41 11.35 -3.17
C CYS A 184 -15.39 12.07 -4.10
N GLY A 185 -16.12 11.30 -4.89
CA GLY A 185 -17.19 11.76 -5.77
C GLY A 185 -18.49 12.02 -5.00
N PRO A 186 -19.45 12.72 -5.63
CA PRO A 186 -20.75 13.02 -5.02
C PRO A 186 -21.63 11.79 -4.76
N ASP A 187 -21.30 10.66 -5.39
CA ASP A 187 -21.94 9.35 -5.22
C ASP A 187 -21.23 8.46 -4.19
N GLY A 188 -20.17 8.97 -3.54
CA GLY A 188 -19.34 8.22 -2.61
C GLY A 188 -18.34 7.28 -3.29
N SER A 189 -18.16 7.38 -4.61
CA SER A 189 -17.08 6.69 -5.33
C SER A 189 -15.73 7.37 -5.09
N TYR A 190 -14.63 6.64 -5.24
CA TYR A 190 -13.29 7.21 -5.20
C TYR A 190 -12.64 7.14 -6.58
N THR A 191 -12.08 8.24 -7.03
CA THR A 191 -11.33 8.32 -8.29
C THR A 191 -9.93 8.81 -8.01
N VAL A 192 -8.93 8.30 -8.74
CA VAL A 192 -7.56 8.83 -8.68
C VAL A 192 -7.60 10.33 -9.03
N PRO A 193 -7.10 11.22 -8.16
CA PRO A 193 -7.05 12.66 -8.45
C PRO A 193 -6.18 12.93 -9.68
N SER A 194 -6.46 14.03 -10.37
CA SER A 194 -5.56 14.52 -11.42
C SER A 194 -4.23 15.01 -10.84
N ASP A 195 -3.20 15.12 -11.69
CA ASP A 195 -1.88 15.61 -11.25
C ASP A 195 -1.96 17.02 -10.62
N GLU A 196 -2.83 17.90 -11.13
CA GLU A 196 -3.07 19.25 -10.60
C GLU A 196 -3.76 19.20 -9.22
N GLU A 197 -4.76 18.33 -9.05
CA GLU A 197 -5.39 18.11 -7.74
C GLU A 197 -4.36 17.54 -6.75
N MET A 198 -3.55 16.56 -7.17
CA MET A 198 -2.49 15.98 -6.34
C MET A 198 -1.47 17.01 -5.87
N GLU A 199 -1.00 17.90 -6.76
CA GLU A 199 -0.06 18.97 -6.39
C GLU A 199 -0.68 19.94 -5.38
N SER A 200 -2.00 20.17 -5.44
CA SER A 200 -2.69 21.07 -4.51
C SER A 200 -2.97 20.46 -3.13
N VAL A 201 -3.12 19.14 -3.05
CA VAL A 201 -3.53 18.46 -1.80
C VAL A 201 -2.45 17.62 -1.15
N GLY A 202 -1.30 17.43 -1.82
CA GLY A 202 -0.21 16.56 -1.38
C GLY A 202 0.16 16.75 0.09
N ASP A 203 0.59 17.96 0.45
CA ASP A 203 1.02 18.30 1.82
C ASP A 203 -0.07 18.00 2.87
N VAL A 204 -1.34 18.30 2.54
CA VAL A 204 -2.47 18.12 3.47
C VAL A 204 -2.78 16.64 3.69
N VAL A 205 -2.65 15.82 2.64
CA VAL A 205 -2.86 14.37 2.73
C VAL A 205 -1.66 13.71 3.41
N GLU A 206 -0.46 14.21 3.19
CA GLU A 206 0.75 13.77 3.89
C GLU A 206 0.63 13.99 5.40
N ASP A 207 0.21 15.19 5.83
CA ASP A 207 -0.07 15.48 7.24
C ASP A 207 -1.12 14.52 7.83
N LEU A 208 -2.20 14.24 7.08
CA LEU A 208 -3.23 13.28 7.49
C LEU A 208 -2.67 11.86 7.67
N VAL A 209 -1.81 11.40 6.75
CA VAL A 209 -1.19 10.07 6.84
C VAL A 209 -0.30 9.99 8.07
N GLY A 210 0.52 11.03 8.33
CA GLY A 210 1.34 11.08 9.54
C GLY A 210 0.52 11.00 10.83
N GLU A 211 -0.64 11.69 10.90
CA GLU A 211 -1.55 11.57 12.06
C GLU A 211 -2.14 10.16 12.23
N ILE A 212 -2.39 9.45 11.13
CA ILE A 212 -2.91 8.08 11.15
C ILE A 212 -1.84 7.14 11.71
N GLU A 213 -0.60 7.25 11.23
CA GLU A 213 0.52 6.40 11.66
C GLU A 213 0.87 6.65 13.13
N ASP A 214 0.98 7.91 13.55
CA ASP A 214 1.20 8.27 14.97
C ASP A 214 0.15 7.65 15.89
N ALA A 215 -1.10 7.53 15.43
CA ALA A 215 -2.17 6.89 16.19
C ALA A 215 -2.02 5.36 16.27
N LEU A 216 -1.53 4.72 15.21
CA LEU A 216 -1.28 3.28 15.17
C LEU A 216 -0.13 2.90 16.12
N ASP A 217 0.97 3.65 16.07
CA ASP A 217 2.14 3.43 16.93
C ASP A 217 1.77 3.57 18.42
N ALA A 218 0.97 4.58 18.76
CA ALA A 218 0.51 4.78 20.13
C ALA A 218 -0.39 3.64 20.64
N GLU A 219 -1.14 2.97 19.76
CA GLU A 219 -1.96 1.80 20.14
C GLU A 219 -1.10 0.55 20.37
N GLU A 220 -0.02 0.37 19.62
CA GLU A 220 0.93 -0.73 19.78
C GLU A 220 1.68 -0.64 21.12
N ASP A 221 2.20 0.55 21.46
CA ASP A 221 2.86 0.81 22.75
C ASP A 221 1.95 0.50 23.95
N MET A 222 0.64 0.77 23.83
CA MET A 222 -0.32 0.48 24.90
C MET A 222 -0.68 -1.02 25.01
N ALA A 223 -0.50 -1.80 23.94
CA ALA A 223 -0.77 -3.24 23.93
C ALA A 223 0.36 -4.05 24.60
N GLU A 224 1.60 -3.57 24.52
CA GLU A 224 2.76 -4.22 25.16
C GLU A 224 2.80 -4.03 26.68
N ASP A 225 2.25 -2.93 27.20
CA ASP A 225 2.24 -2.58 28.62
C ASP A 225 1.04 -3.13 29.40
N ALA A 226 0.20 -3.97 28.78
CA ALA A 226 -0.89 -4.64 29.48
C ALA A 226 -0.31 -5.58 30.55
N PRO A 227 -0.55 -5.36 31.85
CA PRO A 227 -0.03 -6.24 32.88
C PRO A 227 -0.60 -7.62 32.64
N ASP A 228 0.30 -8.59 32.43
CA ASP A 228 -0.01 -10.00 32.31
C ASP A 228 -0.72 -10.45 33.59
N THR A 229 -2.04 -10.26 33.61
CA THR A 229 -2.92 -10.67 34.70
C THR A 229 -3.24 -12.15 34.50
N LEU A 230 -2.17 -12.93 34.33
CA LEU A 230 -2.11 -14.34 34.59
C LEU A 230 -1.80 -14.50 36.08
N ALA A 231 -2.86 -14.60 36.87
CA ALA A 231 -2.78 -15.24 38.17
C ALA A 231 -4.04 -16.11 38.40
N PRO A 232 -3.87 -17.27 39.05
CA PRO A 232 -4.56 -18.53 38.76
C PRO A 232 -5.99 -18.68 39.28
#